data_AF-A0A7W3PEP8-F1
#
_entry.id   AF-A0A7W3PEP8-F1
#
_cell.length_a   1.000
_cell.length_b   1.000
_cell.length_c   1.000
_cell.angle_alpha   90.00
_cell.angle_beta   90.00
_cell.angle_gamma   90.00
#
_symmetry.space_group_name_H-M   'P 1'
#
loop_
_entity.id
_entity.type
_entity.pdbx_description
1 polymer ?
#
loop_
_entity_poly.entity_id
_entity_poly.type
_entity_poly.pdbx_seq_one_letter_code
_entity_poly.pdbx_strand_id
1 'polypeptide(L)'
;MSDTLVDARGLRCPLPVIRLAAAAKGLPAGTELTVLSTDPAAKHDVPAWCRMRGHEHVATREHHSGSPGEEGRDAGADNTPGDEGWDETADEGWDGWAVTVRLG
;
A
#
# COMPACT_ATOMS: atom_id res chain seq x y z
N MET A 1 3.71 -9.70 -18.06
CA MET A 1 4.00 -8.47 -17.31
C MET A 1 3.99 -8.86 -15.84
N SER A 2 5.15 -8.86 -15.20
CA SER A 2 5.31 -9.23 -13.80
C SER A 2 5.12 -7.97 -12.97
N ASP A 3 3.98 -7.85 -12.29
CA ASP A 3 3.73 -6.81 -11.30
C ASP A 3 4.16 -7.34 -9.93
N THR A 4 5.14 -6.71 -9.30
CA THR A 4 5.64 -7.12 -7.98
C THR A 4 5.06 -6.20 -6.91
N LEU A 5 4.25 -6.75 -6.03
CA LEU A 5 3.70 -6.02 -4.89
C LEU A 5 4.71 -5.98 -3.73
N VAL A 6 4.98 -4.79 -3.20
CA VAL A 6 5.82 -4.56 -2.04
C VAL A 6 4.94 -3.97 -0.93
N ASP A 7 4.57 -4.81 0.02
CA ASP A 7 3.84 -4.35 1.21
C ASP A 7 4.81 -3.70 2.22
N ALA A 8 4.64 -2.40 2.41
CA ALA A 8 5.32 -1.59 3.41
C ALA A 8 4.32 -0.83 4.30
N ARG A 9 3.07 -1.30 4.39
CA ARG A 9 2.07 -0.77 5.32
C ARG A 9 2.56 -0.92 6.77
N GLY A 10 2.24 0.06 7.61
CA GLY A 10 2.72 0.11 9.00
C GLY A 10 4.20 0.50 9.17
N LEU A 11 4.96 0.63 8.07
CA LEU A 11 6.35 1.09 8.12
C LEU A 11 6.42 2.61 7.91
N ARG A 12 7.34 3.28 8.61
CA ARG A 12 7.62 4.71 8.45
C ARG A 12 8.94 4.94 7.72
N CYS A 13 9.04 6.08 7.06
CA CYS A 13 10.23 6.54 6.36
C CYS A 13 11.49 6.36 7.24
N PRO A 14 12.58 5.78 6.69
CA PRO A 14 12.83 5.45 5.28
C PRO A 14 12.48 4.00 4.87
N LEU A 15 11.80 3.23 5.73
CA LEU A 15 11.61 1.79 5.53
C LEU A 15 10.86 1.41 4.24
N PRO A 16 9.81 2.13 3.77
CA PRO A 16 9.13 1.80 2.52
C PRO A 16 10.06 1.81 1.30
N VAL A 17 10.95 2.79 1.20
CA VAL A 17 11.94 2.88 0.12
C VAL A 17 12.99 1.78 0.22
N ILE A 18 13.40 1.41 1.43
CA ILE A 18 14.37 0.32 1.64
C ILE A 18 13.76 -1.02 1.20
N ARG A 19 12.49 -1.28 1.52
CA ARG A 19 11.75 -2.48 1.08
C ARG A 19 11.61 -2.51 -0.44
N LEU A 20 11.23 -1.40 -1.06
CA LEU A 20 11.18 -1.26 -2.52
C LEU A 20 12.54 -1.56 -3.16
N ALA A 21 13.61 -0.93 -2.65
CA ALA A 21 14.95 -1.13 -3.17
C ALA A 21 15.44 -2.57 -3.01
N ALA A 22 15.06 -3.25 -1.92
CA ALA A 22 15.38 -4.66 -1.71
C ALA A 22 14.66 -5.56 -2.73
N ALA A 23 13.38 -5.32 -2.99
CA ALA A 23 12.60 -6.05 -4.00
C ALA A 23 13.16 -5.82 -5.42
N ALA A 24 13.58 -4.59 -5.74
CA ALA A 24 14.11 -4.24 -7.05
C ALA A 24 15.45 -4.92 -7.41
N LYS A 25 16.30 -5.26 -6.43
CA LYS A 25 17.66 -5.78 -6.67
C LYS A 25 17.74 -7.06 -7.50
N GLY A 26 16.69 -7.86 -7.54
CA GLY A 26 16.66 -9.15 -8.24
C GLY A 26 15.81 -9.17 -9.52
N LEU A 27 15.25 -8.03 -9.92
CA LEU A 27 14.26 -7.97 -11.00
C LEU A 27 14.87 -7.36 -12.27
N PRO A 28 14.44 -7.82 -13.47
CA PRO A 28 14.91 -7.26 -14.72
C PRO A 28 14.37 -5.85 -14.95
N ALA A 29 15.11 -5.04 -15.72
CA ALA A 29 14.63 -3.77 -16.24
C ALA A 29 13.29 -3.96 -16.99
N GLY A 30 12.43 -2.96 -16.91
CA GLY A 30 11.05 -2.98 -17.40
C GLY A 30 10.05 -3.64 -16.43
N THR A 31 10.50 -4.21 -15.31
CA THR A 31 9.59 -4.78 -14.29
C THR A 31 8.86 -3.67 -13.55
N GLU A 32 7.56 -3.85 -13.34
CA GLU A 32 6.74 -2.93 -12.56
C GLU A 32 6.63 -3.41 -11.11
N LEU A 33 6.79 -2.49 -10.17
CA LEU A 33 6.61 -2.71 -8.75
C LEU A 33 5.60 -1.73 -8.18
N THR A 34 4.72 -2.22 -7.31
CA THR A 34 3.75 -1.40 -6.60
C THR A 34 4.05 -1.45 -5.10
N VAL A 35 4.33 -0.30 -4.49
CA VAL A 35 4.56 -0.18 -3.04
C VAL A 35 3.28 0.27 -2.35
N LEU A 36 2.81 -0.51 -1.38
CA LEU A 36 1.74 -0.11 -0.47
C LEU A 36 2.37 0.49 0.79
N SER A 37 1.95 1.69 1.17
CA SER A 37 2.47 2.39 2.34
C SER A 37 1.38 3.19 3.02
N THR A 38 1.32 3.11 4.35
CA THR A 38 0.46 3.98 5.18
C THR A 38 1.17 5.29 5.55
N ASP A 39 2.46 5.44 5.20
CA ASP A 39 3.21 6.67 5.43
C ASP A 39 3.02 7.67 4.26
N PRO A 40 2.53 8.90 4.53
CA PRO A 40 2.39 9.95 3.51
C PRO A 40 3.70 10.35 2.84
N ALA A 41 4.85 10.11 3.47
CA ALA A 41 6.15 10.39 2.86
C ALA A 41 6.40 9.53 1.62
N ALA A 42 5.85 8.30 1.57
CA ALA A 42 6.08 7.38 0.46
C ALA A 42 5.66 7.95 -0.90
N LYS A 43 4.62 8.79 -0.94
CA LYS A 43 4.16 9.45 -2.19
C LYS A 43 5.20 10.40 -2.78
N HIS A 44 6.15 10.86 -1.98
CA HIS A 44 7.23 11.75 -2.39
C HIS A 44 8.58 11.00 -2.50
N ASP A 45 8.86 10.14 -1.52
CA ASP A 45 10.14 9.44 -1.41
C ASP A 45 10.32 8.39 -2.51
N VAL A 46 9.24 7.68 -2.89
CA VAL A 46 9.32 6.67 -3.96
C VAL A 46 9.61 7.33 -5.32
N PRO A 47 8.90 8.38 -5.76
CA PRO A 47 9.29 9.10 -6.98
C PRO A 47 10.68 9.74 -6.92
N ALA A 48 11.13 10.21 -5.75
CA ALA A 48 12.49 10.71 -5.58
C ALA A 48 13.53 9.58 -5.78
N TRP A 49 13.29 8.41 -5.18
CA TRP A 49 14.11 7.22 -5.38
C TRP A 49 14.18 6.80 -6.86
N CYS A 50 13.06 6.83 -7.58
CA CYS A 50 13.04 6.57 -9.03
C CYS A 50 14.00 7.48 -9.79
N ARG A 51 13.91 8.80 -9.57
CA ARG A 51 14.78 9.79 -10.23
C ARG A 51 16.26 9.58 -9.91
N MET A 52 16.59 9.23 -8.67
CA MET A 52 17.98 8.99 -8.26
C MET A 52 18.58 7.70 -8.82
N ARG A 53 17.75 6.69 -9.11
CA ARG A 53 18.19 5.35 -9.51
C ARG A 53 17.99 5.06 -11.01
N GLY A 54 17.41 6.00 -11.75
CA GLY A 54 17.12 5.84 -13.18
C GLY A 54 15.90 4.97 -13.45
N HIS A 55 14.98 4.85 -12.49
CA HIS A 55 13.70 4.16 -12.67
C HIS A 55 12.59 5.17 -13.05
N GLU A 56 11.51 4.66 -13.61
CA GLU A 56 10.35 5.44 -14.01
C GLU A 56 9.28 5.38 -12.92
N HIS A 57 8.72 6.54 -12.55
CA HIS A 57 7.52 6.59 -11.72
C HIS A 57 6.31 6.47 -12.65
N VAL A 58 5.47 5.46 -12.44
CA VAL A 58 4.33 5.13 -13.31
C VAL A 58 3.04 5.75 -12.80
N ALA A 59 2.73 5.55 -11.51
CA ALA A 59 1.49 6.04 -10.92
C ALA A 59 1.62 6.20 -9.40
N THR A 60 0.78 7.08 -8.84
CA THR A 60 0.54 7.16 -7.40
C THR A 60 -0.97 7.19 -7.19
N ARG A 61 -1.48 6.29 -6.36
CA ARG A 61 -2.90 6.21 -6.00
C ARG A 61 -3.03 6.32 -4.49
N GLU A 62 -4.00 7.11 -4.06
CA GLU A 62 -4.38 7.17 -2.65
C GLU A 62 -5.46 6.11 -2.40
N HIS A 63 -5.29 5.35 -1.32
CA HIS A 63 -6.27 4.41 -0.81
C HIS A 63 -6.88 5.02 0.43
N HIS A 64 -8.19 5.20 0.42
CA HIS A 64 -8.97 5.55 1.61
C HIS A 64 -9.96 4.44 1.84
N SER A 65 -9.89 3.82 3.00
CA SER A 65 -10.93 2.90 3.45
C SER A 65 -12.09 3.68 4.05
N GLY A 66 -12.88 4.31 3.18
CA GLY A 66 -14.16 4.84 3.63
C GLY A 66 -15.12 3.70 3.92
N SER A 67 -15.53 3.52 5.17
CA SER A 67 -16.96 3.27 5.39
C SER A 67 -17.67 4.55 4.91
N PRO A 68 -18.54 4.50 3.88
CA PRO A 68 -19.39 5.65 3.62
C PRO A 68 -20.22 5.86 4.89
N GLY A 69 -20.12 7.03 5.51
CA GLY A 69 -20.89 7.36 6.70
C GLY A 69 -22.38 7.16 6.47
N GLU A 70 -22.94 6.10 7.02
CA GLU A 70 -24.37 5.98 7.31
C GLU A 70 -24.68 6.92 8.49
N GLU A 71 -24.87 8.21 8.21
CA GLU A 71 -25.58 9.07 9.17
C GLU A 71 -27.08 8.87 8.96
N GLY A 72 -27.66 7.97 9.74
CA GLY A 72 -29.10 7.90 9.94
C GLY A 72 -29.67 6.50 10.17
N ARG A 73 -29.67 6.05 11.43
CA ARG A 73 -30.89 5.66 12.20
C ARG A 73 -30.52 4.95 13.50
N ASP A 74 -31.20 5.36 14.56
CA ASP A 74 -31.30 4.64 15.83
C ASP A 74 -31.78 3.20 15.63
N ALA A 75 -31.02 2.23 16.14
CA ALA A 75 -31.45 0.93 16.68
C ALA A 75 -30.17 0.25 17.21
N GLY A 76 -30.01 0.03 18.51
CA GLY A 76 -30.66 -1.07 19.20
C GLY A 76 -29.66 -2.21 19.35
N ALA A 77 -29.24 -2.47 20.59
CA ALA A 77 -28.21 -3.44 20.95
C ALA A 77 -28.51 -4.87 20.47
N ASP A 78 -27.47 -5.59 20.04
CA ASP A 78 -27.33 -7.04 20.25
C ASP A 78 -25.83 -7.37 20.32
N ASN A 79 -25.45 -8.04 21.40
CA ASN A 79 -24.13 -8.55 21.67
C ASN A 79 -24.17 -10.06 21.44
N THR A 80 -23.53 -10.54 20.38
CA THR A 80 -23.33 -11.97 20.13
C THR A 80 -21.83 -12.26 20.05
N PRO A 81 -21.26 -13.10 20.95
CA PRO A 81 -19.94 -13.67 20.77
C PRO A 81 -20.04 -15.08 20.18
N GLY A 82 -19.18 -15.37 19.19
CA GLY A 82 -19.02 -16.69 18.57
C GLY A 82 -18.66 -16.50 17.10
N ASP A 83 -17.83 -17.29 16.45
CA ASP A 83 -17.03 -18.44 16.82
C ASP A 83 -16.07 -18.61 15.62
N GLU A 84 -14.78 -18.85 15.88
CA GLU A 84 -13.70 -19.27 14.97
C GLU A 84 -14.02 -19.35 13.45
N GLY A 85 -13.76 -18.26 12.74
CA GLY A 85 -13.65 -18.21 11.28
C GLY A 85 -12.30 -17.61 10.91
N TRP A 86 -11.62 -18.20 9.94
CA TRP A 86 -10.33 -17.74 9.41
C TRP A 86 -10.35 -16.23 9.17
N ASP A 87 -9.29 -15.54 9.58
CA ASP A 87 -9.06 -14.08 9.54
C ASP A 87 -9.14 -13.55 8.07
N GLU A 88 -10.35 -13.50 7.52
CA GLU A 88 -10.72 -12.87 6.24
C GLU A 88 -10.83 -11.33 6.38
N THR A 89 -10.36 -10.81 7.51
CA THR A 89 -10.25 -9.39 7.89
C THR A 89 -8.95 -8.74 7.41
N ALA A 90 -8.08 -9.42 6.67
CA ALA A 90 -6.81 -8.84 6.19
C ALA A 90 -6.97 -7.70 5.15
N ASP A 91 -8.17 -7.50 4.63
CA ASP A 91 -8.59 -6.35 3.82
C ASP A 91 -9.52 -5.40 4.61
N GLU A 92 -9.48 -5.42 5.94
CA GLU A 92 -10.03 -4.36 6.76
C GLU A 92 -9.33 -3.05 6.41
N GLY A 93 -10.17 -2.08 6.04
CA GLY A 93 -9.81 -0.79 5.52
C GLY A 93 -8.45 -0.20 5.94
N TRP A 94 -7.59 0.04 4.97
CA TRP A 94 -6.35 0.79 5.18
C TRP A 94 -6.36 2.10 4.40
N ASP A 95 -5.99 3.17 5.10
CA ASP A 95 -5.69 4.47 4.51
C ASP A 95 -4.20 4.58 4.18
N GLY A 96 -3.87 4.96 2.95
CA GLY A 96 -2.49 5.12 2.53
C GLY A 96 -2.31 5.39 1.04
N TRP A 97 -1.15 4.98 0.52
CA TRP A 97 -0.74 5.19 -0.86
C TRP A 97 -0.23 3.90 -1.50
N ALA A 98 -0.63 3.67 -2.73
CA ALA A 98 -0.05 2.72 -3.65
C ALA A 98 0.79 3.49 -4.69
N VAL A 99 2.10 3.27 -4.71
CA VAL A 99 3.01 3.92 -5.67
C VAL A 99 3.59 2.88 -6.61
N THR A 100 3.29 3.00 -7.90
CA THR A 100 3.77 2.11 -8.96
C THR A 100 4.98 2.72 -9.66
N VAL A 101 6.01 1.91 -9.84
CA VAL A 101 7.27 2.28 -10.47
C VAL A 101 7.68 1.21 -11.47
N ARG A 102 8.41 1.59 -12.50
CA ARG A 102 8.99 0.66 -13.48
C ARG A 102 10.50 0.77 -13.41
N LEU A 103 11.17 -0.37 -13.29
CA LEU A 103 12.62 -0.41 -13.29
C LEU A 103 13.15 0.00 -14.67
N GLY A 104 14.06 0.98 -14.69
CA GLY A 104 14.90 1.29 -15.84
C GLY A 104 16.04 0.29 -16.06
#